data_AF-X1RCC4-F1
#
_entry.id   AF-X1RCC4-F1
#
_cell.length_a   1.000
_cell.length_b   1.000
_cell.length_c   1.000
_cell.angle_alpha   90.00
_cell.angle_beta   90.00
_cell.angle_gamma   90.00
#
_symmetry.space_group_name_H-M   'P 1'
#
loop_
_entity.id
_entity.type
_entity.pdbx_description
1 polymer ?
#
loop_
_entity_poly.entity_id
_entity_poly.type
_entity_poly.pdbx_seq_one_letter_code
_entity_poly.pdbx_strand_id
1 'polypeptide(L)'
;MEKPEGAPLESGERIPLGNGNQAGPFAPGLQSSPVGRAYVFGHEEPDLFVVANLHSMDPGPGLYLYEWTGRNDEGIPVFAPPRKVALSLIDPALRGVHDTSPSMIGSIFQMDNGEIHGWWLNGPEIYRTLFDREALEFKHTSEGKITMTGLPDAPEIPSNLEVLENNNGTLLILLSMNDGVIHRPEGFWRHPDYIMYNGAGVFLGKWPFEYLYISDTISPEVSAPVRVHQYSLTRKEVLQGYHSLA
;
A
#
# COMPACT_ATOMS: atom_id res chain seq x y z
N MET A 1 6.73 -29.60 20.99
CA MET A 1 6.09 -29.74 22.32
C MET A 1 5.32 -28.45 22.53
N GLU A 2 3.99 -28.49 22.42
CA GLU A 2 3.17 -27.27 22.57
C GLU A 2 3.26 -26.75 24.00
N LYS A 3 3.49 -25.44 24.17
CA LYS A 3 3.46 -24.80 25.48
C LYS A 3 2.01 -24.73 25.97
N PRO A 4 1.74 -25.02 27.26
CA PRO A 4 0.39 -24.92 27.81
C PRO A 4 -0.11 -23.48 27.74
N GLU A 5 -1.41 -23.33 27.51
CA GLU A 5 -2.11 -22.06 27.44
C GLU A 5 -1.89 -21.27 28.75
N GLY A 6 -1.40 -20.03 28.64
CA GLY A 6 -1.07 -19.18 29.81
C GLY A 6 0.34 -19.39 30.40
N ALA A 7 1.20 -20.21 29.79
CA ALA A 7 2.61 -20.25 30.15
C ALA A 7 3.26 -18.85 29.98
N PRO A 8 4.11 -18.41 30.92
CA PRO A 8 4.79 -17.12 30.80
C PRO A 8 5.64 -17.08 29.53
N LEU A 9 5.58 -15.96 28.82
CA LEU A 9 6.40 -15.71 27.64
C LEU A 9 7.88 -15.73 28.06
N GLU A 10 8.69 -16.49 27.32
CA GLU A 10 10.15 -16.50 27.53
C GLU A 10 10.79 -15.37 26.73
N SER A 11 11.64 -14.59 27.40
CA SER A 11 12.36 -13.48 26.76
C SER A 11 13.25 -14.01 25.63
N GLY A 12 13.04 -13.50 24.41
CA GLY A 12 13.77 -13.90 23.22
C GLY A 12 13.07 -14.96 22.37
N GLU A 13 11.98 -15.57 22.85
CA GLU A 13 11.12 -16.39 22.03
C GLU A 13 10.12 -15.54 21.25
N ARG A 14 9.79 -15.99 20.04
CA ARG A 14 8.77 -15.34 19.22
C ARG A 14 7.40 -15.57 19.87
N ILE A 15 6.68 -14.50 20.14
CA ILE A 15 5.29 -14.58 20.60
C ILE A 15 4.47 -15.25 19.49
N PRO A 16 3.75 -16.34 19.76
CA PRO A 16 2.91 -16.99 18.76
C PRO A 16 1.85 -16.00 18.25
N LEU A 17 1.67 -15.95 16.93
CA LEU A 17 0.65 -15.12 16.29
C LEU A 17 -0.74 -15.70 16.56
N GLY A 18 -1.65 -14.86 17.05
CA GLY A 18 -3.00 -15.28 17.42
C GLY A 18 -3.01 -16.27 18.58
N ASN A 19 -3.82 -17.32 18.45
CA ASN A 19 -3.95 -18.41 19.42
C ASN A 19 -3.00 -19.60 19.16
N GLY A 20 -1.96 -19.42 18.35
CA GLY A 20 -1.05 -20.50 17.94
C GLY A 20 -1.44 -21.17 16.62
N ASN A 21 -2.65 -20.94 16.09
CA ASN A 21 -3.10 -21.49 14.79
C ASN A 21 -2.56 -20.70 13.58
N GLN A 22 -1.61 -19.78 13.79
CA GLN A 22 -1.05 -18.87 12.78
C GLN A 22 -2.08 -17.96 12.08
N ALA A 23 -3.35 -18.04 12.46
CA ALA A 23 -4.38 -17.07 12.18
C ALA A 23 -4.19 -15.87 13.11
N GLY A 24 -3.33 -14.95 12.70
CA GLY A 24 -3.07 -13.68 13.37
C GLY A 24 -3.33 -12.49 12.45
N PRO A 25 -3.48 -11.28 13.00
CA PRO A 25 -3.62 -10.08 12.18
C PRO A 25 -2.39 -9.88 11.28
N PHE A 26 -2.62 -9.53 10.00
CA PHE A 26 -1.57 -9.09 9.08
C PHE A 26 -0.99 -7.76 9.57
N ALA A 27 0.08 -7.82 10.35
CA ALA A 27 0.72 -6.64 10.89
C ALA A 27 2.25 -6.78 10.82
N PRO A 28 2.88 -6.44 9.68
CA PRO A 28 4.33 -6.29 9.65
C PRO A 28 4.83 -5.16 10.56
N GLY A 29 3.93 -4.35 11.13
CA GLY A 29 4.24 -3.26 12.04
C GLY A 29 2.99 -2.62 12.62
N LEU A 30 3.16 -1.54 13.38
CA LEU A 30 2.05 -0.76 13.93
C LEU A 30 1.21 -0.04 12.87
N GLN A 31 1.81 0.25 11.71
CA GLN A 31 1.07 0.73 10.53
C GLN A 31 1.54 -0.05 9.31
N SER A 32 0.59 -0.63 8.62
CA SER A 32 0.80 -1.41 7.42
C SER A 32 -0.41 -1.32 6.52
N SER A 33 -0.17 -1.33 5.21
CA SER A 33 -1.22 -1.30 4.20
C SER A 33 -0.97 -2.39 3.17
N PRO A 34 -1.97 -3.24 2.86
CA PRO A 34 -1.88 -4.08 1.68
C PRO A 34 -1.79 -3.19 0.44
N VAL A 35 -0.91 -3.54 -0.48
CA VAL A 35 -0.70 -2.82 -1.74
C VAL A 35 -0.95 -3.69 -2.95
N GLY A 36 -1.35 -4.96 -2.74
CA GLY A 36 -1.68 -5.85 -3.83
C GLY A 36 -1.59 -7.32 -3.49
N ARG A 37 -1.92 -8.14 -4.48
CA ARG A 37 -1.94 -9.61 -4.36
C ARG A 37 -1.59 -10.26 -5.70
N ALA A 38 -0.94 -11.42 -5.65
CA ALA A 38 -0.60 -12.19 -6.83
C ALA A 38 -0.35 -13.66 -6.48
N TYR A 39 -0.48 -14.56 -7.46
CA TYR A 39 -0.10 -15.96 -7.29
C TYR A 39 1.41 -16.14 -7.54
N VAL A 40 2.26 -15.68 -6.61
CA VAL A 40 3.72 -15.74 -6.74
C VAL A 40 4.22 -17.18 -6.75
N PHE A 41 3.63 -18.01 -5.90
CA PHE A 41 4.00 -19.42 -5.74
C PHE A 41 2.99 -20.40 -6.37
N GLY A 42 1.96 -19.89 -7.06
CA GLY A 42 0.97 -20.71 -7.77
C GLY A 42 0.03 -21.50 -6.84
N HIS A 43 -0.21 -20.98 -5.65
CA HIS A 43 -1.13 -21.57 -4.67
C HIS A 43 -2.61 -21.43 -5.08
N GLU A 44 -3.51 -22.02 -4.30
CA GLU A 44 -4.97 -21.90 -4.53
C GLU A 44 -5.48 -20.47 -4.27
N GLU A 45 -4.82 -19.75 -3.38
CA GLU A 45 -5.10 -18.35 -3.07
C GLU A 45 -3.87 -17.47 -3.28
N PRO A 46 -4.08 -16.18 -3.55
CA PRO A 46 -2.98 -15.28 -3.84
C PRO A 46 -2.17 -14.94 -2.59
N ASP A 47 -0.88 -14.78 -2.81
CA ASP A 47 0.04 -14.19 -1.86
C ASP A 47 -0.21 -12.69 -1.73
N LEU A 48 0.13 -12.10 -0.58
CA LEU A 48 -0.16 -10.70 -0.28
C LEU A 48 1.11 -9.86 -0.22
N PHE A 49 1.06 -8.69 -0.85
CA PHE A 49 2.09 -7.67 -0.73
C PHE A 49 1.62 -6.57 0.23
N VAL A 50 2.44 -6.27 1.24
CA VAL A 50 2.11 -5.33 2.30
C VAL A 50 3.25 -4.36 2.52
N VAL A 51 2.96 -3.06 2.48
CA VAL A 51 3.90 -2.01 2.87
C VAL A 51 3.82 -1.80 4.38
N ALA A 52 4.97 -1.64 5.01
CA ALA A 52 5.11 -1.43 6.45
C ALA A 52 5.97 -0.20 6.75
N ASN A 53 5.59 0.57 7.76
CA ASN A 53 6.20 1.87 8.09
C ASN A 53 7.43 1.77 9.04
N LEU A 54 7.93 2.91 9.52
CA LEU A 54 9.13 3.01 10.37
C LEU A 54 9.07 2.21 11.69
N HIS A 55 7.88 1.87 12.19
CA HIS A 55 7.67 1.11 13.42
C HIS A 55 7.30 -0.35 13.15
N SER A 56 7.89 -0.90 12.09
CA SER A 56 7.68 -2.28 11.64
C SER A 56 8.74 -3.24 12.18
N MET A 57 8.47 -4.54 12.05
CA MET A 57 9.39 -5.62 12.40
C MET A 57 10.77 -5.42 11.77
N ASP A 58 11.82 -5.94 12.42
CA ASP A 58 13.16 -6.07 11.85
C ASP A 58 13.10 -6.81 10.49
N PRO A 59 13.64 -6.28 9.37
CA PRO A 59 14.65 -5.21 9.25
C PRO A 59 14.12 -3.78 9.06
N GLY A 60 12.89 -3.48 9.47
CA GLY A 60 12.30 -2.14 9.53
C GLY A 60 11.29 -1.85 8.40
N PRO A 61 11.08 -0.58 8.01
CA PRO A 61 10.13 -0.23 6.96
C PRO A 61 10.46 -0.90 5.61
N GLY A 62 9.43 -1.11 4.79
CA GLY A 62 9.58 -1.61 3.42
C GLY A 62 8.38 -2.40 2.91
N LEU A 63 8.57 -3.06 1.77
CA LEU A 63 7.60 -3.96 1.15
C LEU A 63 7.83 -5.41 1.61
N TYR A 64 6.75 -6.11 1.93
CA TYR A 64 6.77 -7.48 2.42
C TYR A 64 5.84 -8.38 1.62
N LEU A 65 6.30 -9.59 1.33
CA LEU A 65 5.52 -10.68 0.74
C LEU A 65 5.10 -11.66 1.83
N TYR A 66 3.81 -11.88 1.94
CA TYR A 66 3.20 -12.94 2.73
C TYR A 66 2.76 -14.05 1.79
N GLU A 67 3.48 -15.17 1.83
CA GLU A 67 3.11 -16.37 1.07
C GLU A 67 1.90 -17.04 1.72
N TRP A 68 0.88 -17.37 0.95
CA TRP A 68 -0.24 -18.17 1.43
C TRP A 68 0.21 -19.62 1.64
N THR A 69 -0.22 -20.23 2.75
CA THR A 69 0.21 -21.58 3.15
C THR A 69 -0.94 -22.55 3.39
N GLY A 70 -2.18 -22.07 3.27
CA GLY A 70 -3.37 -22.88 3.50
C GLY A 70 -4.47 -22.10 4.19
N ARG A 71 -5.48 -22.84 4.64
CA ARG A 71 -6.49 -22.37 5.59
C ARG A 71 -6.38 -23.19 6.87
N ASN A 72 -6.69 -22.58 8.01
CA ASN A 72 -6.85 -23.31 9.26
C ASN A 72 -8.19 -24.08 9.28
N ASP A 73 -8.47 -24.79 10.37
CA ASP A 73 -9.69 -25.60 10.55
C ASP A 73 -11.00 -24.78 10.49
N GLU A 74 -10.93 -23.46 10.66
CA GLU A 74 -12.06 -22.52 10.56
C GLU A 74 -12.20 -21.94 9.14
N GLY A 75 -11.34 -22.35 8.21
CA GLY A 75 -11.31 -21.82 6.86
C GLY A 75 -10.65 -20.44 6.76
N ILE A 76 -9.91 -19.97 7.75
CA ILE A 76 -9.22 -18.66 7.70
C ILE A 76 -7.89 -18.83 6.96
N PRO A 77 -7.59 -17.99 5.95
CA PRO A 77 -6.29 -17.99 5.27
C PRO A 77 -5.11 -17.82 6.23
N VAL A 78 -4.09 -18.66 6.08
CA VAL A 78 -2.86 -18.66 6.87
C VAL A 78 -1.67 -18.37 5.98
N PHE A 79 -0.77 -17.52 6.44
CA PHE A 79 0.37 -17.06 5.67
C PHE A 79 1.68 -17.36 6.39
N ALA A 80 2.71 -17.65 5.60
CA ALA A 80 4.07 -17.80 6.08
C ALA A 80 4.57 -16.50 6.71
N PRO A 81 5.61 -16.56 7.57
CA PRO A 81 6.31 -15.37 8.01
C PRO A 81 6.73 -14.50 6.81
N PRO A 82 6.58 -13.17 6.91
CA PRO A 82 6.79 -12.29 5.77
C PRO A 82 8.26 -12.26 5.33
N ARG A 83 8.46 -12.13 4.03
CA ARG A 83 9.77 -11.93 3.41
C ARG A 83 9.86 -10.51 2.91
N LYS A 84 10.94 -9.80 3.24
CA LYS A 84 11.16 -8.46 2.73
C LYS A 84 11.47 -8.53 1.23
N VAL A 85 10.76 -7.74 0.46
CA VAL A 85 10.91 -7.61 -0.99
C VAL A 85 11.73 -6.36 -1.26
N ALA A 86 12.75 -6.48 -2.12
CA ALA A 86 13.53 -5.33 -2.56
C ALA A 86 12.75 -4.54 -3.62
N LEU A 87 12.90 -3.21 -3.62
CA LEU A 87 12.30 -2.34 -4.61
C LEU A 87 13.38 -1.43 -5.22
N SER A 88 13.93 -1.88 -6.33
CA SER A 88 14.94 -1.13 -7.08
C SER A 88 14.29 -0.10 -7.99
N LEU A 89 13.87 1.03 -7.43
CA LEU A 89 13.49 2.21 -8.21
C LEU A 89 14.73 2.99 -8.64
N ILE A 90 14.74 3.45 -9.89
CA ILE A 90 15.94 3.87 -10.62
C ILE A 90 16.72 5.07 -10.04
N ASP A 91 16.26 5.76 -9.00
CA ASP A 91 16.95 6.97 -8.58
C ASP A 91 16.93 7.20 -7.05
N PRO A 92 18.11 7.12 -6.39
CA PRO A 92 18.30 7.53 -4.99
C PRO A 92 17.92 8.99 -4.68
N ALA A 93 17.72 9.84 -5.69
CA ALA A 93 17.24 11.20 -5.56
C ALA A 93 15.70 11.33 -5.56
N LEU A 94 14.95 10.24 -5.77
CA LEU A 94 13.50 10.17 -5.55
C LEU A 94 13.22 10.21 -4.06
N ARG A 95 13.28 11.42 -3.50
CA ARG A 95 12.87 11.71 -2.12
C ARG A 95 11.45 11.19 -1.91
N GLY A 96 11.31 10.14 -1.11
CA GLY A 96 10.01 9.59 -0.71
C GLY A 96 9.73 8.16 -1.18
N VAL A 97 10.56 7.59 -2.06
CA VAL A 97 10.47 6.18 -2.45
C VAL A 97 11.83 5.49 -2.32
N HIS A 98 12.38 5.54 -1.11
CA HIS A 98 13.44 4.60 -0.72
C HIS A 98 12.79 3.27 -0.33
N ASP A 99 13.53 2.15 -0.41
CA ASP A 99 13.20 0.84 0.19
C ASP A 99 12.77 0.90 1.69
N THR A 100 12.84 2.09 2.30
CA THR A 100 12.60 2.40 3.70
C THR A 100 11.57 3.52 3.91
N SER A 101 10.95 4.05 2.85
CA SER A 101 10.04 5.20 2.97
C SER A 101 8.64 4.74 3.39
N PRO A 102 8.11 5.20 4.54
CA PRO A 102 6.78 4.86 5.04
C PRO A 102 5.62 5.46 4.23
N SER A 103 5.91 6.07 3.07
CA SER A 103 4.95 6.77 2.21
C SER A 103 4.82 6.15 0.81
N MET A 104 5.29 4.91 0.63
CA MET A 104 5.10 4.18 -0.62
C MET A 104 3.61 3.97 -0.88
N ILE A 105 3.10 4.65 -1.91
CA ILE A 105 1.76 4.48 -2.45
C ILE A 105 1.89 3.71 -3.76
N GLY A 106 1.22 2.58 -3.88
CA GLY A 106 1.27 1.81 -5.11
C GLY A 106 0.27 0.67 -5.12
N SER A 107 0.19 0.04 -6.28
CA SER A 107 -0.69 -1.08 -6.59
C SER A 107 0.14 -2.20 -7.23
N ILE A 108 -0.04 -3.42 -6.72
CA ILE A 108 0.57 -4.65 -7.23
C ILE A 108 -0.53 -5.60 -7.66
N PHE A 109 -0.44 -6.08 -8.89
CA PHE A 109 -1.36 -7.08 -9.41
C PHE A 109 -0.65 -8.02 -10.36
N GLN A 110 -1.24 -9.21 -10.52
CA GLN A 110 -0.83 -10.16 -11.53
C GLN A 110 -1.70 -9.97 -12.77
N MET A 111 -1.05 -9.81 -13.91
CA MET A 111 -1.70 -9.76 -15.21
C MET A 111 -2.09 -11.17 -15.69
N ASP A 112 -3.02 -11.24 -16.64
CA ASP A 112 -3.45 -12.51 -17.26
C ASP A 112 -2.29 -13.30 -17.91
N ASN A 113 -1.21 -12.61 -18.32
CA ASN A 113 0.01 -13.24 -18.84
C ASN A 113 0.89 -13.91 -17.74
N GLY A 114 0.49 -13.78 -16.47
CA GLY A 114 1.18 -14.31 -15.30
C GLY A 114 2.24 -13.39 -14.72
N GLU A 115 2.59 -12.28 -15.38
CA GLU A 115 3.55 -11.30 -14.87
C GLU A 115 2.95 -10.51 -13.71
N ILE A 116 3.79 -10.17 -12.74
CA ILE A 116 3.39 -9.41 -11.56
C ILE A 116 3.96 -8.01 -11.68
N HIS A 117 3.08 -7.04 -11.80
CA HIS A 117 3.40 -5.65 -12.04
C HIS A 117 3.26 -4.86 -10.74
N GLY A 118 4.23 -3.98 -10.47
CA GLY A 118 4.16 -2.99 -9.39
C GLY A 118 4.13 -1.58 -9.96
N TRP A 119 3.14 -0.79 -9.55
CA TRP A 119 2.92 0.57 -9.98
C TRP A 119 3.00 1.52 -8.80
N TRP A 120 3.89 2.51 -8.87
CA TRP A 120 4.28 3.33 -7.71
C TRP A 120 4.08 4.81 -7.98
N LEU A 121 3.32 5.47 -7.11
CA LEU A 121 3.03 6.89 -7.22
C LEU A 121 4.18 7.72 -6.62
N ASN A 122 4.62 8.74 -7.35
CA ASN A 122 5.51 9.79 -6.85
C ASN A 122 5.09 11.15 -7.43
N GLY A 123 4.31 11.90 -6.66
CA GLY A 123 3.74 13.17 -7.12
C GLY A 123 2.87 12.96 -8.38
N PRO A 124 3.15 13.65 -9.51
CA PRO A 124 2.39 13.48 -10.74
C PRO A 124 2.89 12.32 -11.62
N GLU A 125 3.80 11.49 -11.11
CA GLU A 125 4.48 10.45 -11.89
C GLU A 125 4.14 9.07 -11.33
N ILE A 126 4.03 8.09 -12.23
CA ILE A 126 3.89 6.68 -11.88
C ILE A 126 5.09 5.90 -12.41
N TYR A 127 5.71 5.13 -11.53
CA TYR A 127 6.83 4.26 -11.83
C TYR A 127 6.35 2.82 -11.99
N ARG A 128 6.81 2.15 -13.05
CA ARG A 128 6.47 0.75 -13.34
C ARG A 128 7.62 -0.17 -12.99
N THR A 129 7.28 -1.33 -12.45
CA THR A 129 8.22 -2.38 -12.08
C THR A 129 7.64 -3.76 -12.37
N LEU A 130 8.51 -4.73 -12.64
CA LEU A 130 8.17 -6.13 -12.77
C LEU A 130 8.77 -6.90 -11.61
N PHE A 131 8.01 -7.82 -11.04
CA PHE A 131 8.49 -8.68 -9.97
C PHE A 131 9.36 -9.81 -10.51
N ASP A 132 10.58 -9.89 -9.99
CA ASP A 132 11.46 -11.04 -10.13
C ASP A 132 11.35 -11.91 -8.88
N ARG A 133 10.72 -13.07 -9.04
CA ARG A 133 10.51 -14.02 -7.96
C ARG A 133 11.82 -14.62 -7.44
N GLU A 134 12.80 -14.88 -8.31
CA GLU A 134 14.06 -15.51 -7.90
C GLU A 134 14.91 -14.55 -7.08
N ALA A 135 14.92 -13.28 -7.48
CA ALA A 135 15.61 -12.21 -6.75
C ALA A 135 14.79 -11.67 -5.55
N LEU A 136 13.49 -11.97 -5.48
CA LEU A 136 12.54 -11.41 -4.54
C LEU A 136 12.55 -9.86 -4.58
N GLU A 137 12.39 -9.32 -5.78
CA GLU A 137 12.65 -7.92 -6.07
C GLU A 137 11.66 -7.38 -7.12
N PHE A 138 11.15 -6.16 -6.92
CA PHE A 138 10.53 -5.39 -7.99
C PHE A 138 11.61 -4.61 -8.75
N LYS A 139 11.85 -5.02 -9.99
CA LYS A 139 12.84 -4.42 -10.89
C LYS A 139 12.17 -3.41 -11.80
N HIS A 140 12.83 -2.28 -11.97
CA HIS A 140 12.37 -1.26 -12.90
C HIS A 140 12.33 -1.76 -14.34
N THR A 141 11.28 -1.41 -15.07
CA THR A 141 11.20 -1.67 -16.51
C THR A 141 11.93 -0.55 -17.27
N SER A 142 12.53 -0.84 -18.43
CA SER A 142 13.29 0.15 -19.21
C SER A 142 12.49 1.38 -19.67
N GLU A 143 11.17 1.36 -19.49
CA GLU A 143 10.21 2.39 -19.88
C GLU A 143 9.66 3.19 -18.68
N GLY A 144 10.49 3.27 -17.65
CA GLY A 144 10.25 3.47 -16.24
C GLY A 144 9.25 4.44 -15.65
N LYS A 145 8.68 5.36 -16.43
CA LYS A 145 7.92 6.48 -15.87
C LYS A 145 6.81 6.93 -16.78
N ILE A 146 5.63 7.05 -16.19
CA ILE A 146 4.45 7.62 -16.81
C ILE A 146 4.16 8.96 -16.12
N THR A 147 4.11 10.03 -16.90
CA THR A 147 3.64 11.33 -16.40
C THR A 147 2.14 11.40 -16.53
N MET A 148 1.45 11.76 -15.44
CA MET A 148 0.01 12.01 -15.46
C MET A 148 -0.26 13.46 -15.86
N THR A 149 -1.29 13.65 -16.68
CA THR A 149 -1.79 14.96 -17.12
C THR A 149 -3.26 15.12 -16.76
N GLY A 150 -3.74 16.35 -16.54
CA GLY A 150 -5.12 16.61 -16.15
C GLY A 150 -5.37 16.59 -14.63
N LEU A 151 -4.33 16.34 -13.83
CA LEU A 151 -4.34 16.58 -12.39
C LEU A 151 -4.57 18.06 -12.07
N PRO A 152 -5.25 18.38 -10.95
CA PRO A 152 -5.33 19.74 -10.45
C PRO A 152 -3.94 20.24 -10.02
N ASP A 153 -3.78 21.57 -9.96
CA ASP A 153 -2.59 22.17 -9.37
C ASP A 153 -2.58 21.98 -7.84
N ALA A 154 -1.39 22.11 -7.23
CA ALA A 154 -1.23 22.09 -5.78
C ALA A 154 -2.19 23.08 -5.09
N PRO A 155 -2.73 22.76 -3.90
CA PRO A 155 -2.26 21.75 -2.95
C PRO A 155 -2.84 20.34 -3.13
N GLU A 156 -3.78 20.15 -4.06
CA GLU A 156 -4.42 18.86 -4.29
C GLU A 156 -3.44 17.90 -4.97
N ILE A 157 -3.22 16.73 -4.36
CA ILE A 157 -2.30 15.72 -4.87
C ILE A 157 -2.92 14.32 -4.78
N PRO A 158 -2.51 13.39 -5.68
CA PRO A 158 -2.89 11.99 -5.53
C PRO A 158 -2.35 11.43 -4.20
N SER A 159 -3.18 10.63 -3.54
CA SER A 159 -2.97 10.10 -2.19
C SER A 159 -3.05 8.57 -2.13
N ASN A 160 -3.74 7.95 -3.09
CA ASN A 160 -3.72 6.51 -3.34
C ASN A 160 -3.72 6.25 -4.85
N LEU A 161 -3.23 5.08 -5.25
CA LEU A 161 -3.15 4.60 -6.62
C LEU A 161 -3.66 3.16 -6.64
N GLU A 162 -4.59 2.87 -7.56
CA GLU A 162 -4.99 1.50 -7.89
C GLU A 162 -4.96 1.32 -9.41
N VAL A 163 -4.50 0.15 -9.87
CA VAL A 163 -4.42 -0.18 -11.29
C VAL A 163 -5.21 -1.45 -11.56
N LEU A 164 -6.20 -1.34 -12.44
CA LEU A 164 -7.08 -2.45 -12.78
C LEU A 164 -6.82 -2.91 -14.21
N GLU A 165 -6.72 -4.23 -14.41
CA GLU A 165 -6.73 -4.82 -15.74
C GLU A 165 -8.17 -5.02 -16.24
N ASN A 166 -8.43 -4.61 -17.47
CA ASN A 166 -9.64 -4.92 -18.20
C ASN A 166 -9.50 -6.25 -18.95
N ASN A 167 -10.61 -6.91 -19.25
CA ASN A 167 -10.66 -8.20 -19.98
C ASN A 167 -9.94 -8.23 -21.34
N ASN A 168 -9.57 -7.07 -21.90
CA ASN A 168 -8.84 -6.95 -23.16
C ASN A 168 -7.33 -6.70 -22.97
N GLY A 169 -6.82 -6.84 -21.75
CA GLY A 169 -5.41 -6.60 -21.38
C GLY A 169 -5.02 -5.13 -21.28
N THR A 170 -5.97 -4.20 -21.40
CA THR A 170 -5.71 -2.77 -21.15
C THR A 170 -5.88 -2.47 -19.67
N LEU A 171 -5.18 -1.44 -19.19
CA LEU A 171 -5.22 -1.03 -17.80
C LEU A 171 -6.05 0.23 -17.60
N LEU A 172 -6.56 0.41 -16.39
CA LEU A 172 -7.22 1.60 -15.90
C LEU A 172 -6.50 2.07 -14.64
N ILE A 173 -6.14 3.34 -14.59
CA ILE A 173 -5.57 3.96 -13.38
C ILE A 173 -6.69 4.66 -12.62
N LEU A 174 -6.80 4.34 -11.33
CA LEU A 174 -7.66 4.99 -10.35
C LEU A 174 -6.79 5.70 -9.32
N LEU A 175 -7.17 6.93 -8.99
CA LEU A 175 -6.48 7.74 -7.99
C LEU A 175 -7.48 8.26 -6.97
N SER A 176 -7.16 8.10 -5.68
CA SER A 176 -7.75 8.96 -4.66
C SER A 176 -6.99 10.27 -4.61
N MET A 177 -7.70 11.38 -4.68
CA MET A 177 -7.16 12.72 -4.56
C MET A 177 -7.52 13.29 -3.20
N ASN A 178 -6.55 13.94 -2.54
CA ASN A 178 -6.86 14.75 -1.38
C ASN A 178 -7.43 16.12 -1.79
N ASP A 179 -8.21 16.75 -0.91
CA ASP A 179 -8.75 18.09 -1.13
C ASP A 179 -7.75 19.22 -0.85
N GLY A 180 -6.51 18.87 -0.50
CA GLY A 180 -5.44 19.81 -0.15
C GLY A 180 -5.69 20.64 1.12
N VAL A 181 -6.76 20.35 1.87
CA VAL A 181 -7.12 21.07 3.09
C VAL A 181 -6.44 20.42 4.29
N ILE A 182 -5.90 21.24 5.20
CA ILE A 182 -5.38 20.76 6.48
C ILE A 182 -6.56 20.58 7.44
N HIS A 183 -6.84 19.33 7.81
CA HIS A 183 -8.00 18.98 8.63
C HIS A 183 -7.72 18.85 10.13
N ARG A 184 -6.44 18.84 10.54
CA ARG A 184 -6.06 18.82 11.96
C ARG A 184 -6.37 20.15 12.66
N PRO A 185 -6.55 20.17 14.00
CA PRO A 185 -6.66 21.41 14.77
C PRO A 185 -5.50 22.37 14.49
N GLU A 186 -5.78 23.68 14.60
CA GLU A 186 -4.77 24.73 14.43
C GLU A 186 -3.63 24.58 15.45
N GLY A 187 -2.43 25.01 15.03
CA GLY A 187 -1.22 24.96 15.84
C GLY A 187 -0.20 23.93 15.36
N PHE A 188 0.88 23.79 16.14
CA PHE A 188 1.98 22.91 15.81
C PHE A 188 1.87 21.60 16.60
N TRP A 189 1.65 20.50 15.89
CA TRP A 189 1.37 19.18 16.48
C TRP A 189 2.46 18.59 17.39
N ARG A 190 3.69 19.14 17.36
CA ARG A 190 4.77 18.76 18.29
C ARG A 190 4.88 19.67 19.50
N HIS A 191 4.08 20.73 19.59
CA HIS A 191 4.07 21.62 20.74
C HIS A 191 3.31 20.94 21.90
N PRO A 192 3.78 21.05 23.16
CA PRO A 192 3.11 20.43 24.30
C PRO A 192 1.67 20.92 24.50
N ASP A 193 1.38 22.17 24.13
CA ASP A 193 0.04 22.75 24.24
C ASP A 193 -0.88 22.39 23.05
N TYR A 194 -0.44 21.53 22.13
CA TYR A 194 -1.27 21.09 21.02
C TYR A 194 -2.32 20.10 21.48
N ILE A 195 -3.59 20.49 21.36
CA ILE A 195 -4.73 19.68 21.80
C ILE A 195 -5.41 19.08 20.56
N MET A 196 -5.25 17.77 20.37
CA MET A 196 -5.89 17.04 19.28
C MET A 196 -7.33 16.61 19.60
N TYR A 197 -7.59 16.32 20.88
CA TYR A 197 -8.87 15.85 21.39
C TYR A 197 -9.29 16.70 22.59
N ASN A 198 -10.57 16.99 22.75
CA ASN A 198 -11.07 17.66 23.95
C ASN A 198 -11.09 16.71 25.17
N GLY A 199 -11.46 17.24 26.34
CA GLY A 199 -11.53 16.46 27.59
C GLY A 199 -12.55 15.30 27.58
N ALA A 200 -13.43 15.22 26.58
CA ALA A 200 -14.35 14.10 26.36
C ALA A 200 -13.82 13.09 25.32
N GLY A 201 -12.59 13.25 24.83
CA GLY A 201 -11.98 12.39 23.80
C GLY A 201 -12.48 12.67 22.37
N VAL A 202 -13.21 13.76 22.14
CA VAL A 202 -13.70 14.12 20.81
C VAL A 202 -12.59 14.81 20.02
N PHE A 203 -12.33 14.32 18.81
CA PHE A 203 -11.37 14.92 17.89
C PHE A 203 -11.81 16.35 17.55
N LEU A 204 -10.89 17.31 17.70
CA LEU A 204 -11.16 18.73 17.50
C LEU A 204 -10.96 19.21 16.05
N GLY A 205 -10.46 18.33 15.18
CA GLY A 205 -10.26 18.64 13.77
C GLY A 205 -11.52 18.44 12.93
N LYS A 206 -11.31 18.54 11.61
CA LYS A 206 -12.28 18.17 10.59
C LYS A 206 -11.91 16.80 10.02
N TRP A 207 -12.86 16.18 9.34
CA TRP A 207 -12.59 14.94 8.63
C TRP A 207 -12.14 15.27 7.20
N PRO A 208 -11.06 14.64 6.71
CA PRO A 208 -10.62 14.87 5.34
C PRO A 208 -11.64 14.35 4.34
N PHE A 209 -11.69 14.99 3.18
CA PHE A 209 -12.40 14.45 2.03
C PHE A 209 -11.42 13.91 1.00
N GLU A 210 -11.79 12.80 0.39
CA GLU A 210 -11.20 12.27 -0.83
C GLU A 210 -12.21 12.26 -1.98
N TYR A 211 -11.69 12.31 -3.20
CA TYR A 211 -12.45 12.17 -4.43
C TYR A 211 -11.62 11.43 -5.49
N LEU A 212 -12.28 10.91 -6.51
CA LEU A 212 -11.67 9.96 -7.45
C LEU A 212 -11.32 10.62 -8.78
N TYR A 213 -10.14 10.25 -9.26
CA TYR A 213 -9.68 10.47 -10.63
C TYR A 213 -9.51 9.13 -11.34
N ILE A 214 -9.73 9.13 -12.64
CA ILE A 214 -9.63 7.95 -13.52
C ILE A 214 -8.86 8.30 -14.79
N SER A 215 -8.10 7.37 -15.33
CA SER A 215 -7.48 7.50 -16.64
C SER A 215 -8.40 7.07 -17.78
N ASP A 216 -8.06 7.45 -19.01
CA ASP A 216 -8.46 6.65 -20.17
C ASP A 216 -7.80 5.26 -20.09
N THR A 217 -8.30 4.26 -20.82
CA THR A 217 -7.67 2.93 -20.86
C THR A 217 -6.30 2.99 -21.52
N ILE A 218 -5.30 2.34 -20.92
CA ILE A 218 -3.90 2.38 -21.37
C ILE A 218 -3.35 0.98 -21.65
N SER A 219 -2.27 0.91 -22.44
CA SER A 219 -1.51 -0.33 -22.59
C SER A 219 -0.62 -0.57 -21.35
N PRO A 220 -0.36 -1.83 -20.95
CA PRO A 220 0.65 -2.15 -19.94
C PRO A 220 2.02 -1.54 -20.24
N GLU A 221 2.38 -1.47 -21.54
CA GLU A 221 3.64 -0.90 -22.06
C GLU A 221 3.55 0.59 -22.39
N VAL A 222 2.62 1.33 -21.79
CA VAL A 222 2.47 2.76 -22.08
C VAL A 222 3.68 3.56 -21.55
N SER A 223 4.34 4.29 -22.45
CA SER A 223 5.41 5.24 -22.13
C SER A 223 5.02 6.71 -22.37
N ALA A 224 3.86 6.93 -22.99
CA ALA A 224 3.33 8.27 -23.21
C ALA A 224 2.66 8.84 -21.94
N PRO A 225 2.55 10.17 -21.81
CA PRO A 225 1.77 10.77 -20.74
C PRO A 225 0.33 10.27 -20.74
N VAL A 226 -0.18 9.93 -19.56
CA VAL A 226 -1.54 9.42 -19.39
C VAL A 226 -2.43 10.55 -18.91
N ARG A 227 -3.57 10.74 -19.59
CA ARG A 227 -4.58 11.69 -19.16
C ARG A 227 -5.43 11.07 -18.06
N VAL A 228 -5.54 11.78 -16.95
CA VAL A 228 -6.49 11.49 -15.87
C VAL A 228 -7.50 12.63 -15.76
N HIS A 229 -8.69 12.32 -15.28
CA HIS A 229 -9.75 13.29 -15.06
C HIS A 229 -10.60 12.90 -13.85
N GLN A 230 -11.28 13.89 -13.27
CA GLN A 230 -12.18 13.66 -12.15
C GLN A 230 -13.31 12.72 -12.57
N TYR A 231 -13.45 11.63 -11.82
CA TYR A 231 -14.55 10.68 -11.96
C TYR A 231 -15.68 10.99 -10.98
N SER A 232 -15.33 11.37 -9.75
CA SER A 232 -16.29 11.76 -8.73
C SER A 232 -17.14 12.97 -9.14
N LEU A 233 -18.42 13.00 -8.71
CA LEU A 233 -19.33 14.11 -8.98
C LEU A 233 -18.89 15.40 -8.28
N THR A 234 -18.40 15.27 -7.05
CA THR A 234 -17.88 16.38 -6.24
C THR A 234 -16.49 16.05 -5.69
N ARG A 235 -15.89 17.03 -5.01
CA ARG A 235 -14.61 16.85 -4.29
C ARG A 235 -14.80 16.52 -2.80
N LYS A 236 -16.01 16.11 -2.41
CA LYS A 236 -16.40 15.82 -1.03
C LYS A 236 -17.16 14.50 -0.94
N GLU A 237 -16.67 13.48 -1.63
CA GLU A 237 -17.40 12.21 -1.77
C GLU A 237 -17.15 11.28 -0.58
N VAL A 238 -15.88 11.07 -0.21
CA VAL A 238 -15.51 10.09 0.82
C VAL A 238 -14.87 10.81 2.00
N LEU A 239 -15.42 10.63 3.20
CA LEU A 239 -14.73 11.00 4.43
C LEU A 239 -13.57 10.04 4.62
N GLN A 240 -12.35 10.55 4.64
CA GLN A 240 -11.14 9.76 4.83
C GLN A 240 -11.19 9.09 6.22
N GLY A 241 -11.55 7.81 6.23
CA GLY A 241 -11.22 6.87 7.29
C GLY A 241 -9.88 6.19 6.99
N TYR A 242 -9.41 5.29 7.84
CA TYR A 242 -8.18 4.50 7.65
C TYR A 242 -8.24 3.49 6.47
N HIS A 243 -9.08 3.73 5.47
CA HIS A 243 -9.28 2.86 4.31
C HIS A 243 -8.87 3.61 3.05
N SER A 244 -7.86 3.09 2.36
CA SER A 244 -7.49 3.47 1.00
C SER A 244 -8.29 2.64 -0.02
N LEU A 245 -8.27 3.06 -1.29
CA LEU A 245 -8.57 2.15 -2.40
C LEU A 245 -7.69 0.89 -2.25
N ALA A 246 -8.31 -0.28 -2.38
CA ALA A 246 -7.69 -1.59 -2.27
C ALA A 246 -8.36 -2.56 -3.24
#